data_AF-A0A364P1G7-F1
#
_entry.id   AF-A0A364P1G7-F1
#
_cell.length_a   1.000
_cell.length_b   1.000
_cell.length_c   1.000
_cell.angle_alpha   90.00
_cell.angle_beta   90.00
_cell.angle_gamma   90.00
#
_symmetry.space_group_name_H-M   'P 1'
#
loop_
_entity.id
_entity.type
_entity.pdbx_description
1 polymer ?
#
loop_
_entity_poly.entity_id
_entity_poly.type
_entity_poly.pdbx_seq_one_letter_code
_entity_poly.pdbx_strand_id
1 'polypeptide(L)'
;MSFKIEGFEKLVSLSKDNADAIAKSSAATVKAFEEIAKAQQAVVAKNVEKADAAVKALFAVKSPAELADLQGKLARESFETAISDSKKLAELATSAFTAAVEPLNARFAAFQALTKVAA
;
A
#
# COMPACT_ATOMS: atom_id res chain seq x y z
N MET A 1 18.32 29.99 35.63
CA MET A 1 18.10 30.30 34.20
C MET A 1 17.88 29.06 33.34
N SER A 2 18.45 27.88 33.67
CA SER A 2 18.31 26.65 32.86
C SER A 2 16.89 26.19 32.58
N PHE A 3 15.96 26.28 33.54
CA PHE A 3 14.60 25.76 33.36
C PHE A 3 13.80 26.46 32.24
N LYS A 4 14.04 27.76 32.03
CA LYS A 4 13.41 28.52 30.92
C LYS A 4 14.02 28.16 29.56
N ILE A 5 15.30 27.76 29.54
CA ILE A 5 16.03 27.37 28.32
C ILE A 5 15.57 25.96 27.89
N GLU A 6 15.50 25.00 28.83
CA GLU A 6 15.00 23.65 28.56
C GLU A 6 13.55 23.63 28.07
N GLY A 7 12.69 24.48 28.63
CA GLY A 7 11.31 24.62 28.18
C GLY A 7 11.20 25.19 26.77
N PHE A 8 12.05 26.15 26.42
CA PHE A 8 12.11 26.74 25.08
C PHE A 8 12.67 25.76 24.05
N GLU A 9 13.75 25.02 24.38
CA GLU A 9 14.32 23.99 23.52
C GLU A 9 13.33 22.85 23.24
N LYS A 10 12.57 22.40 24.25
CA LYS A 10 11.47 21.43 24.06
C LYS A 10 10.35 21.96 23.16
N LEU A 11 10.03 23.25 23.25
CA LEU A 11 8.99 23.85 22.42
C LEU A 11 9.41 23.91 20.95
N VAL A 12 10.66 24.30 20.70
CA VAL A 12 11.27 24.32 19.37
C VAL A 12 11.39 22.91 18.80
N SER A 13 11.79 21.91 19.61
CA SER A 13 11.87 20.51 19.15
C SER A 13 10.49 19.94 18.80
N LEU A 14 9.46 20.21 19.61
CA LEU A 14 8.08 19.82 19.31
C LEU A 14 7.56 20.40 17.99
N SER A 15 7.81 21.68 17.73
CA SER A 15 7.42 22.32 16.46
C SER A 15 8.13 21.68 15.26
N LYS A 16 9.44 21.40 15.39
CA LYS A 16 10.22 20.71 14.35
C LYS A 16 9.72 19.28 14.11
N ASP A 17 9.45 18.56 15.19
CA ASP A 17 8.94 17.20 15.16
C ASP A 17 7.56 17.10 14.51
N ASN A 18 6.68 18.08 14.74
CA ASN A 18 5.39 18.14 14.06
C ASN A 18 5.54 18.40 12.55
N ALA A 19 6.44 19.30 12.15
CA ALA A 19 6.73 19.55 10.73
C ALA A 19 7.30 18.31 10.03
N ASP A 20 8.22 17.59 10.69
CA ASP A 20 8.78 16.33 10.20
C ASP A 20 7.71 15.23 10.08
N ALA A 21 6.77 15.15 11.02
CA ALA A 21 5.66 14.19 10.95
C ALA A 21 4.74 14.45 9.76
N ILE A 22 4.44 15.72 9.45
CA ILE A 22 3.66 16.10 8.26
C ILE A 22 4.43 15.75 6.99
N ALA A 23 5.74 16.03 6.93
CA ALA A 23 6.57 15.69 5.78
C ALA A 23 6.60 14.18 5.54
N LYS A 24 6.73 13.37 6.60
CA LYS A 24 6.70 11.91 6.55
C LYS A 24 5.34 11.37 6.09
N SER A 25 4.24 11.90 6.61
CA SER A 25 2.87 11.53 6.19
C SER A 25 2.62 11.89 4.72
N SER A 26 3.11 13.05 4.27
CA SER A 26 3.04 13.47 2.87
C SER A 26 3.85 12.54 1.96
N ALA A 27 5.09 12.19 2.35
CA ALA A 27 5.93 11.24 1.62
C ALA A 27 5.31 9.83 1.57
N ALA A 28 4.68 9.38 2.66
CA ALA A 28 3.95 8.12 2.71
C ALA A 28 2.76 8.10 1.74
N THR A 29 2.04 9.22 1.64
CA THR A 29 0.94 9.37 0.68
C THR A 29 1.44 9.30 -0.76
N VAL A 30 2.54 9.98 -1.09
CA VAL A 30 3.16 9.90 -2.43
C VAL A 30 3.58 8.46 -2.75
N LYS A 31 4.23 7.76 -1.82
CA LYS A 31 4.58 6.34 -2.00
C LYS A 31 3.36 5.46 -2.24
N ALA A 32 2.24 5.70 -1.55
CA ALA A 32 1.02 4.96 -1.80
C ALA A 32 0.53 5.12 -3.25
N PHE A 33 0.60 6.33 -3.81
CA PHE A 33 0.30 6.56 -5.23
C PHE A 33 1.26 5.83 -6.17
N GLU A 34 2.56 5.84 -5.87
CA GLU A 34 3.56 5.10 -6.65
C GLU A 34 3.29 3.59 -6.65
N GLU A 35 2.97 3.02 -5.49
CA GLU A 35 2.68 1.59 -5.37
C GLU A 35 1.39 1.19 -6.10
N ILE A 36 0.36 2.04 -6.08
CA ILE A 36 -0.86 1.84 -6.90
C ILE A 36 -0.50 1.86 -8.39
N ALA A 37 0.31 2.82 -8.84
CA ALA A 37 0.74 2.90 -10.23
C ALA A 37 1.54 1.66 -10.66
N LYS A 38 2.44 1.17 -9.81
CA LYS A 38 3.17 -0.09 -10.04
C LYS A 38 2.23 -1.29 -10.10
N ALA A 39 1.23 -1.35 -9.22
CA ALA A 39 0.25 -2.43 -9.22
C ALA A 39 -0.53 -2.47 -10.55
N GLN A 40 -0.92 -1.32 -11.09
CA GLN A 40 -1.57 -1.24 -12.41
C GLN A 40 -0.65 -1.71 -13.54
N GLN A 41 0.63 -1.32 -13.54
CA GLN A 41 1.58 -1.78 -14.55
C GLN A 41 1.76 -3.31 -14.50
N ALA A 42 1.83 -3.90 -13.31
CA ALA A 42 1.91 -5.34 -13.14
C ALA A 42 0.67 -6.07 -13.68
N VAL A 43 -0.53 -5.50 -13.51
CA VAL A 43 -1.76 -6.06 -14.09
C VAL A 43 -1.72 -6.03 -15.62
N VAL A 44 -1.24 -4.93 -16.22
CA VAL A 44 -1.09 -4.84 -17.69
C VAL A 44 -0.14 -5.90 -18.22
N ALA A 45 1.04 -6.05 -17.62
CA ALA A 45 2.01 -7.08 -18.02
C ALA A 45 1.41 -8.49 -17.94
N LYS A 46 0.76 -8.80 -16.81
CA LYS A 46 0.09 -10.08 -16.59
C LYS A 46 -1.03 -10.35 -17.61
N ASN A 47 -1.77 -9.33 -18.02
CA ASN A 47 -2.83 -9.46 -19.02
C ASN A 47 -2.27 -9.78 -20.42
N VAL A 48 -1.13 -9.22 -20.79
CA VAL A 48 -0.45 -9.55 -22.06
C VAL A 48 -0.01 -11.01 -22.06
N GLU A 49 0.63 -11.47 -20.97
CA GLU A 49 1.05 -12.87 -20.83
C GLU A 49 -0.15 -13.84 -20.89
N LYS A 50 -1.25 -13.50 -20.20
CA LYS A 50 -2.48 -14.29 -20.24
C LYS A 50 -3.10 -14.35 -21.63
N ALA A 51 -3.11 -13.24 -22.36
CA ALA A 51 -3.65 -13.20 -23.72
C ALA A 51 -2.85 -14.10 -24.66
N ASP A 52 -1.52 -14.02 -24.62
CA ASP A 52 -0.63 -14.90 -25.40
C ASP A 52 -0.82 -16.37 -25.03
N ALA A 53 -0.90 -16.69 -23.73
CA ALA A 53 -1.15 -18.04 -23.26
C ALA A 53 -2.52 -18.58 -23.70
N ALA A 54 -3.57 -17.76 -23.63
CA ALA A 54 -4.91 -18.14 -24.07
C ALA A 54 -4.97 -18.40 -25.59
N VAL A 55 -4.32 -17.55 -26.39
CA VAL A 55 -4.22 -17.74 -27.84
C VAL A 55 -3.49 -19.04 -28.18
N LYS A 56 -2.34 -19.30 -27.55
CA LYS A 56 -1.61 -20.56 -27.73
C LYS A 56 -2.44 -21.77 -27.33
N ALA A 57 -3.16 -21.67 -26.21
CA ALA A 57 -4.01 -22.74 -25.74
C ALA A 57 -5.17 -23.02 -26.70
N LEU A 58 -5.81 -21.98 -27.26
CA LEU A 58 -6.86 -22.12 -28.27
C LEU A 58 -6.36 -22.81 -29.54
N PHE A 59 -5.18 -22.47 -30.03
CA PHE A 59 -4.59 -23.13 -31.20
C PHE A 59 -4.18 -24.60 -30.96
N ALA A 60 -3.97 -24.99 -29.71
CA ALA A 60 -3.59 -26.35 -29.35
C ALA A 60 -4.77 -27.31 -29.20
N VAL A 61 -6.01 -26.80 -29.11
CA VAL A 61 -7.24 -27.60 -28.97
C VAL A 61 -7.54 -28.36 -30.26
N LYS A 62 -7.72 -29.67 -30.15
CA LYS A 62 -8.02 -30.59 -31.26
C LYS A 62 -9.42 -31.20 -31.17
N SER A 63 -10.13 -31.03 -30.05
CA SER A 63 -11.46 -31.58 -29.84
C SER A 63 -12.39 -30.68 -29.01
N PRO A 64 -13.72 -30.85 -29.11
CA PRO A 64 -14.68 -30.11 -28.28
C PRO A 64 -14.53 -30.36 -26.76
N ALA A 65 -14.08 -31.55 -26.37
CA ALA A 65 -13.81 -31.87 -24.96
C ALA A 65 -12.63 -31.05 -24.42
N GLU A 66 -11.54 -30.95 -25.19
CA GLU A 66 -10.39 -30.11 -24.84
C GLU A 66 -10.75 -28.62 -24.78
N LEU A 67 -11.71 -28.17 -25.61
CA LEU A 67 -12.24 -26.81 -25.53
C LEU A 67 -12.98 -26.55 -24.21
N ALA A 68 -13.80 -27.50 -23.76
CA ALA A 68 -14.53 -27.38 -22.48
C ALA A 68 -13.57 -27.34 -21.28
N ASP A 69 -12.52 -28.17 -21.31
CA ASP A 69 -11.47 -28.15 -20.29
C ASP A 69 -10.70 -26.81 -20.29
N LEU A 70 -10.39 -26.28 -21.48
CA LEU A 70 -9.74 -24.98 -21.61
C LEU A 70 -10.62 -23.85 -21.02
N GLN A 71 -11.92 -23.84 -21.30
CA GLN A 71 -12.84 -22.87 -20.71
C GLN A 71 -12.87 -22.97 -19.18
N GLY A 72 -12.92 -24.19 -18.64
CA GLY A 72 -12.88 -24.43 -17.19
C GLY A 72 -11.58 -23.98 -16.54
N LYS A 73 -10.45 -24.15 -17.23
CA LYS A 73 -9.14 -23.67 -16.79
C LYS A 73 -9.08 -22.14 -16.79
N LEU A 74 -9.47 -21.48 -17.88
CA LEU A 74 -9.49 -20.03 -17.98
C LEU A 74 -10.41 -19.38 -16.93
N ALA A 75 -11.56 -20.02 -16.63
CA ALA A 75 -12.46 -19.58 -15.58
C ALA A 75 -11.80 -19.65 -14.18
N ARG A 76 -11.13 -20.76 -13.85
CA ARG A 76 -10.37 -20.89 -12.60
C ARG A 76 -9.25 -19.87 -12.49
N GLU A 77 -8.42 -19.73 -13.53
CA GLU A 77 -7.30 -18.77 -13.55
C GLU A 77 -7.79 -17.31 -13.40
N SER A 78 -8.95 -17.00 -13.98
CA SER A 78 -9.60 -15.69 -13.83
C SER A 78 -10.05 -15.45 -12.39
N PHE A 79 -10.65 -16.45 -11.76
CA PHE A 79 -11.10 -16.38 -10.36
C PHE A 79 -9.91 -16.25 -9.39
N GLU A 80 -8.88 -17.07 -9.55
CA GLU A 80 -7.65 -17.00 -8.75
C GLU A 80 -6.97 -15.62 -8.88
N THR A 81 -6.96 -15.08 -10.10
CA THR A 81 -6.44 -13.73 -10.34
C THR A 81 -7.27 -12.66 -9.65
N ALA A 82 -8.60 -12.73 -9.73
CA ALA A 82 -9.46 -11.77 -9.06
C ALA A 82 -9.25 -11.77 -7.54
N ILE A 83 -9.09 -12.95 -6.94
CA ILE A 83 -8.75 -13.07 -5.51
C ILE A 83 -7.39 -12.45 -5.20
N SER A 84 -6.36 -12.78 -5.99
CA SER A 84 -5.01 -12.25 -5.80
C SER A 84 -4.97 -10.73 -5.90
N ASP A 85 -5.61 -10.16 -6.92
CA ASP A 85 -5.62 -8.72 -7.16
C ASP A 85 -6.41 -8.00 -6.05
N SER A 86 -7.52 -8.59 -5.59
CA SER A 86 -8.30 -8.06 -4.46
C SER A 86 -7.50 -8.03 -3.16
N LYS A 87 -6.73 -9.08 -2.86
CA LYS A 87 -5.83 -9.13 -1.70
C LYS A 87 -4.77 -8.05 -1.78
N LYS A 88 -4.12 -7.91 -2.94
CA LYS A 88 -3.09 -6.91 -3.17
C LYS A 88 -3.62 -5.48 -3.01
N LEU A 89 -4.84 -5.22 -3.50
CA LEU A 89 -5.49 -3.93 -3.31
C LEU A 89 -5.79 -3.64 -1.83
N ALA A 90 -6.29 -4.64 -1.10
CA ALA A 90 -6.55 -4.51 0.34
C ALA A 90 -5.25 -4.22 1.12
N GLU A 91 -4.16 -4.92 0.82
CA GLU A 91 -2.84 -4.69 1.42
C GLU A 91 -2.31 -3.29 1.13
N LEU A 92 -2.40 -2.83 -0.12
CA LEU A 92 -1.99 -1.47 -0.51
C LEU A 92 -2.81 -0.41 0.22
N ALA A 93 -4.12 -0.58 0.32
CA ALA A 93 -4.99 0.34 1.03
C ALA A 93 -4.66 0.41 2.54
N THR A 94 -4.48 -0.74 3.18
CA THR A 94 -4.10 -0.81 4.61
C THR A 94 -2.70 -0.23 4.86
N SER A 95 -1.74 -0.50 3.96
CA SER A 95 -0.39 0.03 4.07
C SER A 95 -0.37 1.55 3.91
N ALA A 96 -1.07 2.08 2.91
CA ALA A 96 -1.21 3.52 2.68
C ALA A 96 -1.82 4.22 3.89
N PHE A 97 -2.90 3.67 4.45
CA PHE A 97 -3.54 4.21 5.64
C PHE A 97 -2.61 4.20 6.86
N THR A 98 -1.96 3.07 7.13
CA THR A 98 -1.03 2.93 8.25
C THR A 98 0.11 3.94 8.13
N ALA A 99 0.75 4.01 6.96
CA ALA A 99 1.89 4.89 6.73
C ALA A 99 1.51 6.38 6.81
N ALA A 100 0.27 6.76 6.48
CA ALA A 100 -0.21 8.13 6.61
C ALA A 100 -0.51 8.52 8.07
N VAL A 101 -1.05 7.60 8.88
CA VAL A 101 -1.52 7.87 10.25
C VAL A 101 -0.46 7.63 11.32
N GLU A 102 0.49 6.72 11.10
CA GLU A 102 1.55 6.39 12.05
C GLU A 102 2.38 7.61 12.51
N PRO A 103 2.82 8.54 11.63
CA PRO A 103 3.54 9.74 12.06
C PRO A 103 2.71 10.63 12.99
N LEU A 104 1.39 10.71 12.78
CA LEU A 104 0.47 11.48 13.61
C LEU A 104 0.27 10.82 14.98
N ASN A 105 0.09 9.50 15.01
CA ASN A 105 -0.01 8.74 16.27
C ASN A 105 1.25 8.92 17.14
N ALA A 106 2.43 8.95 16.52
CA ALA A 106 3.68 9.22 17.23
C ALA A 106 3.72 10.63 17.86
N ARG A 107 3.08 11.64 17.26
CA ARG A 107 2.93 12.98 17.86
C ARG A 107 1.95 12.97 19.03
N PHE A 108 0.83 12.25 18.93
CA PHE A 108 -0.10 12.07 20.05
C PHE A 108 0.56 11.38 21.25
N ALA A 109 1.36 10.35 21.02
CA ALA A 109 2.11 9.68 22.08
C ALA A 109 3.16 10.60 22.73
N ALA A 110 3.90 11.38 21.92
CA ALA A 110 4.87 12.36 22.43
C ALA A 110 4.20 13.44 23.28
N PHE A 111 3.01 13.91 22.89
CA PHE A 111 2.23 14.85 23.67
C PHE A 111 1.78 14.26 25.02
N GLN A 112 1.28 13.02 25.04
CA GLN A 112 0.91 12.33 26.29
C GLN A 112 2.11 12.10 27.23
N ALA A 113 3.29 11.83 26.69
CA ALA A 113 4.51 11.72 27.49
C ALA A 113 4.88 13.08 28.12
N LEU A 114 4.70 14.17 27.38
CA LEU A 114 4.95 15.53 27.86
C LEU A 114 4.03 15.91 29.02
N THR A 115 2.72 15.57 28.93
CA THR A 115 1.75 15.89 29.99
C THR A 115 1.94 15.05 31.25
N LYS A 116 2.44 13.81 31.14
CA LYS A 116 2.82 12.98 32.30
C LYS A 116 4.11 13.43 32.99
N VAL A 117 5.02 14.05 32.26
CA VAL A 117 6.27 14.60 32.82
C VAL A 117 6.06 15.99 33.45
N ALA A 118 4.98 16.69 33.06
CA ALA A 118 4.61 18.00 33.59
C ALA A 118 3.67 17.95 34.82
N ALA A 119 3.12 16.77 35.15
CA ALA A 119 2.30 16.50 36.33
C ALA A 119 3.15 15.89 37.45
#